data_AF-A0A2V6UYB2-F1
#
_entry.id   AF-A0A2V6UYB2-F1
#
_cell.length_a   1.000
_cell.length_b   1.000
_cell.length_c   1.000
_cell.angle_alpha   90.00
_cell.angle_beta   90.00
_cell.angle_gamma   90.00
#
_symmetry.space_group_name_H-M   'P 1'
#
loop_
_entity.id
_entity.type
_entity.pdbx_description
1 polymer ?
#
loop_
_entity_poly.entity_id
_entity_poly.type
_entity_poly.pdbx_seq_one_letter_code
_entity_poly.pdbx_strand_id
1 'polypeptide(L)'
;MKVRHEGRFLVGGIADVQGDFGGVLVGQRVGGELRYRGTVEWGFTGWTVTDLLVRSKLLVRATSPFADKSARHGVVWLEPRLAFEVSYAEVTQGRLARPLFGGS
;
A
#
# COMPACT_ATOMS: atom_id res chain seq x y z
N MET A 1 -19.69 1.18 -19.42
CA MET A 1 -19.37 0.90 -18.01
C MET A 1 -17.88 0.62 -17.92
N LYS A 2 -17.08 1.48 -17.27
CA LYS A 2 -15.64 1.23 -17.13
C LYS A 2 -15.46 0.21 -16.00
N VAL A 3 -15.16 -1.04 -16.35
CA VAL A 3 -14.92 -2.11 -15.37
C VAL A 3 -13.76 -1.67 -14.47
N ARG A 4 -13.95 -1.71 -13.16
CA ARG A 4 -12.89 -1.59 -12.18
C ARG A 4 -12.61 -2.98 -11.64
N HIS A 5 -11.35 -3.35 -11.56
CA HIS A 5 -10.91 -4.58 -10.95
C HIS A 5 -10.72 -4.37 -9.45
N GLU A 6 -10.89 -5.43 -8.68
CA GLU A 6 -10.62 -5.45 -7.25
C GLU A 6 -9.54 -6.47 -6.95
N GLY A 7 -8.77 -6.22 -5.90
CA GLY A 7 -7.75 -7.16 -5.44
C GLY A 7 -7.32 -6.86 -4.02
N ARG A 8 -6.85 -7.89 -3.32
CA ARG A 8 -6.31 -7.77 -1.98
C ARG A 8 -4.79 -7.69 -2.03
N PHE A 9 -4.23 -6.62 -1.48
CA PHE A 9 -2.79 -6.35 -1.51
C PHE A 9 -2.23 -6.14 -0.11
N LEU A 10 -1.02 -6.65 0.11
CA LEU A 10 -0.30 -6.46 1.37
C LEU A 10 0.25 -5.04 1.46
N VAL A 11 0.19 -4.47 2.65
CA VAL A 11 0.78 -3.18 2.96
C VAL A 11 2.25 -3.38 3.33
N GLY A 12 3.14 -2.73 2.59
CA GLY A 12 4.58 -2.74 2.89
C GLY A 12 5.12 -1.41 3.41
N GLY A 13 4.31 -0.35 3.39
CA GLY A 13 4.71 0.93 3.96
C GLY A 13 3.61 1.98 3.88
N ILE A 14 3.80 3.06 4.62
CA ILE A 14 2.96 4.25 4.63
C ILE A 14 3.80 5.42 4.12
N ALA A 15 3.31 6.13 3.11
CA ALA A 15 3.93 7.36 2.66
C ALA A 15 3.70 8.45 3.72
N ASP A 16 4.79 9.08 4.15
CA ASP A 16 4.82 10.20 5.07
C ASP A 16 5.22 11.44 4.29
N VAL A 17 4.30 12.39 4.20
CA VAL A 17 4.50 13.67 3.51
C VAL A 17 4.52 14.76 4.57
N GLN A 18 5.71 15.06 5.08
CA GLN A 18 5.91 16.09 6.12
C GLN A 18 5.12 15.80 7.42
N GLY A 19 5.03 14.53 7.82
CA GLY A 19 4.26 14.11 8.99
C GLY A 19 2.77 13.82 8.72
N ASP A 20 2.30 14.09 7.50
CA ASP A 20 0.94 13.76 7.08
C ASP A 20 0.88 12.43 6.32
N PHE A 21 -0.28 11.77 6.39
CA PHE A 21 -0.55 10.55 5.65
C PHE A 21 -0.62 10.83 4.14
N GLY A 22 0.35 10.32 3.40
CA GLY A 22 0.43 10.45 1.93
C GLY A 22 -0.12 9.23 1.17
N GLY A 23 -0.54 8.17 1.85
CA GLY A 23 -1.05 6.95 1.24
C GLY A 23 -0.31 5.69 1.67
N VAL A 24 -0.65 4.57 1.03
CA VAL A 24 -0.17 3.23 1.40
C VAL A 24 0.54 2.58 0.24
N LEU A 25 1.77 2.13 0.47
CA LEU A 25 2.52 1.32 -0.49
C LEU A 25 2.05 -0.12 -0.38
N VAL A 26 1.55 -0.66 -1.49
CA VAL A 26 0.98 -2.00 -1.56
C VAL A 26 1.79 -2.93 -2.46
N GLY A 27 1.72 -4.23 -2.17
CA GLY A 27 2.39 -5.27 -2.93
C GLY A 27 1.69 -6.62 -2.88
N GLN A 28 2.22 -7.55 -3.67
CA GLN A 28 1.74 -8.92 -3.75
C GLN A 28 2.92 -9.89 -3.61
N ARG A 29 2.74 -10.99 -2.89
CA ARG A 29 3.76 -12.04 -2.80
C ARG A 29 3.83 -12.81 -4.12
N VAL A 30 5.03 -12.86 -4.71
CA VAL A 30 5.33 -13.60 -5.94
C VAL A 30 6.67 -14.30 -5.72
N GLY A 31 6.69 -15.63 -5.77
CA GLY A 31 7.92 -16.40 -5.55
C GLY A 31 8.55 -16.17 -4.18
N GLY A 32 7.73 -16.01 -3.13
CA GLY A 32 8.19 -15.73 -1.76
C GLY A 32 8.53 -14.25 -1.47
N GLU A 33 8.75 -13.46 -2.52
CA GLU A 33 9.12 -12.05 -2.41
C GLU A 33 7.90 -11.11 -2.51
N LEU A 34 7.92 -10.00 -1.78
CA LEU A 34 6.89 -8.98 -1.90
C LEU A 34 7.22 -8.04 -3.07
N ARG A 35 6.44 -8.12 -4.15
CA ARG A 35 6.57 -7.22 -5.31
C ARG A 35 5.69 -5.99 -5.12
N TYR A 36 6.28 -4.81 -5.26
CA TYR A 36 5.57 -3.54 -5.21
C TYR A 36 4.56 -3.44 -6.36
N ARG A 37 3.31 -3.08 -6.03
CA ARG A 37 2.20 -2.96 -6.99
C ARG A 37 1.73 -1.52 -7.15
N GLY A 38 2.06 -0.60 -6.25
CA GLY A 38 1.68 0.81 -6.37
C GLY A 38 1.54 1.48 -5.00
N THR A 39 1.27 2.78 -5.04
CA THR A 39 0.84 3.55 -3.87
C THR A 39 -0.64 3.85 -4.03
N VAL A 40 -1.41 3.59 -2.99
CA VAL A 40 -2.83 3.94 -2.90
C VAL A 40 -2.93 5.23 -2.12
N GLU A 41 -3.29 6.32 -2.79
CA GLU A 41 -3.30 7.67 -2.21
C GLU A 41 -4.71 8.11 -1.79
N TRP A 42 -5.74 7.49 -2.36
CA TRP A 42 -7.13 7.94 -2.25
C TRP A 42 -8.07 6.82 -1.81
N GLY A 43 -9.26 7.22 -1.34
CA GLY A 43 -10.31 6.31 -0.87
C GLY A 43 -10.27 6.05 0.64
N PHE A 44 -9.29 6.58 1.35
CA PHE A 44 -9.23 6.48 2.81
C PHE A 44 -10.12 7.53 3.47
N THR A 45 -10.88 7.11 4.48
CA THR A 45 -11.57 8.04 5.39
C THR A 45 -10.65 8.39 6.56
N GLY A 46 -10.89 9.52 7.26
CA GLY A 46 -10.08 9.89 8.42
C GLY A 46 -10.05 8.83 9.52
N TRP A 47 -11.16 8.10 9.71
CA TRP A 47 -11.21 6.97 10.65
C TRP A 47 -10.34 5.80 10.19
N THR A 48 -10.40 5.44 8.89
CA THR A 48 -9.57 4.38 8.32
C THR A 48 -8.08 4.70 8.41
N VAL A 49 -7.69 5.96 8.16
CA VAL A 49 -6.30 6.40 8.34
C VAL A 49 -5.87 6.24 9.79
N THR A 50 -6.69 6.67 10.73
CA THR A 50 -6.39 6.58 12.17
C THR A 50 -6.20 5.13 12.62
N ASP A 51 -7.12 4.23 12.25
CA ASP A 51 -7.03 2.79 12.57
C ASP A 51 -5.78 2.16 11.95
N LEU A 52 -5.48 2.45 10.68
CA LEU A 52 -4.26 2.00 10.01
C LEU A 52 -3.01 2.46 10.75
N LEU A 53 -2.92 3.75 11.10
CA LEU A 53 -1.77 4.31 11.80
C LEU A 53 -1.58 3.70 13.20
N VAL A 54 -2.67 3.33 13.88
CA VAL A 54 -2.58 2.63 15.17
C VAL A 54 -2.04 1.21 14.98
N ARG A 55 -2.60 0.45 14.03
CA ARG A 55 -2.20 -0.95 13.77
C ARG A 55 -0.78 -1.05 13.23
N SER A 56 -0.33 -0.06 12.47
CA SER A 56 0.99 -0.06 11.84
C SER A 56 2.14 0.10 12.84
N LYS A 57 1.91 0.71 14.02
CA LYS A 57 2.95 0.92 15.05
C LYS A 57 3.70 -0.35 15.43
N LEU A 58 3.00 -1.49 15.52
CA LEU A 58 3.60 -2.78 15.88
C LEU A 58 4.30 -3.49 14.72
N LEU A 59 4.21 -2.93 13.52
CA LEU A 59 4.74 -3.52 12.29
C LEU A 59 5.89 -2.71 11.71
N VAL A 60 6.27 -1.58 12.33
CA VAL A 60 7.36 -0.73 11.84
C VAL A 60 8.66 -1.52 11.73
N ARG A 61 9.35 -1.34 10.61
CA ARG A 61 10.66 -1.92 10.33
C ARG A 61 11.60 -0.89 9.71
N ALA A 62 12.91 -1.15 9.80
CA ALA A 62 13.93 -0.20 9.35
C ALA A 62 14.10 -0.15 7.82
N THR A 63 13.80 -1.24 7.11
CA THR A 63 14.06 -1.37 5.67
C THR A 63 12.79 -1.68 4.89
N SER A 64 12.77 -1.33 3.60
CA SER A 64 11.72 -1.76 2.67
C SER A 64 11.51 -3.27 2.72
N PRO A 65 10.25 -3.76 2.81
CA PRO A 65 9.93 -5.17 2.65
C PRO A 65 9.79 -5.59 1.18
N PHE A 66 9.78 -4.64 0.25
CA PHE A 66 9.63 -4.93 -1.18
C PHE A 66 10.95 -5.42 -1.77
N ALA A 67 10.86 -6.37 -2.69
CA ALA A 67 12.03 -6.89 -3.40
C ALA A 67 12.65 -5.88 -4.38
N ASP A 68 11.87 -4.90 -4.83
CA ASP A 68 12.41 -3.73 -5.51
C ASP A 68 13.05 -2.82 -4.45
N LYS A 69 14.39 -2.84 -4.38
CA LYS A 69 15.19 -2.14 -3.37
C LYS A 69 15.36 -0.65 -3.65
N SER A 70 14.49 -0.03 -4.46
CA SER A 70 14.56 1.42 -4.67
C SER A 70 14.40 2.16 -3.34
N ALA A 71 15.44 2.91 -2.96
CA ALA A 71 15.40 3.77 -1.78
C ALA A 71 14.29 4.82 -1.97
N ARG A 72 13.39 4.92 -0.99
CA ARG A 72 12.37 5.97 -0.94
C ARG A 72 12.52 6.74 0.36
N HIS A 73 12.55 8.06 0.25
CA HIS A 73 12.44 8.96 1.38
C HIS A 73 10.96 9.17 1.75
N GLY A 74 10.68 9.55 2.98
CA GLY A 74 9.30 9.79 3.44
C GLY A 74 8.42 8.54 3.43
N VAL A 75 8.96 7.39 3.87
CA VAL A 75 8.18 6.17 4.00
C VAL A 75 8.43 5.52 5.34
N VAL A 76 7.34 5.24 6.07
CA VAL A 76 7.35 4.35 7.23
C VAL A 76 7.18 2.92 6.72
N TRP A 77 8.26 2.14 6.76
CA TRP A 77 8.24 0.76 6.28
C TRP A 77 7.56 -0.16 7.29
N LEU A 78 6.76 -1.10 6.78
CA LEU A 78 5.97 -2.03 7.59
C LEU A 78 6.27 -3.47 7.24
N GLU A 79 6.25 -4.34 8.24
CA GLU A 79 6.19 -5.78 8.04
C GLU A 79 4.87 -6.14 7.34
N PRO A 80 4.90 -6.84 6.18
CA PRO A 80 3.74 -7.02 5.31
C PRO A 80 2.77 -8.07 5.85
N ARG A 81 2.06 -7.70 6.91
CA ARG A 81 1.02 -8.48 7.60
C ARG A 81 -0.37 -7.88 7.46
N LEU A 82 -0.47 -6.57 7.19
CA LEU A 82 -1.73 -5.93 6.87
C LEU A 82 -2.04 -6.08 5.38
N ALA A 83 -3.31 -6.18 5.03
CA ALA A 83 -3.77 -6.22 3.65
C ALA A 83 -5.07 -5.44 3.49
N PHE A 84 -5.25 -4.80 2.34
CA PHE A 84 -6.45 -4.06 2.00
C PHE A 84 -7.00 -4.47 0.64
N GLU A 85 -8.32 -4.30 0.50
CA GLU A 85 -8.97 -4.31 -0.80
C GLU A 85 -8.62 -3.01 -1.53
N VAL A 86 -8.27 -3.14 -2.81
CA VAL A 86 -7.92 -2.03 -3.67
C VAL A 86 -8.66 -2.20 -4.98
N SER A 87 -9.41 -1.17 -5.36
CA SER A 87 -10.01 -1.07 -6.68
C SER A 87 -9.02 -0.37 -7.63
N TYR A 88 -8.87 -0.87 -8.85
CA TYR A 88 -7.94 -0.32 -9.85
C TYR A 88 -8.48 -0.48 -11.27
N ALA A 89 -7.95 0.30 -12.20
CA ALA A 89 -8.43 0.31 -13.59
C ALA A 89 -7.88 -0.86 -14.42
N GLU A 90 -6.59 -1.17 -14.25
CA GLU A 90 -5.86 -2.23 -14.97
C GLU A 90 -4.51 -2.48 -14.28
N VAL A 91 -3.79 -3.52 -14.72
CA VAL A 91 -2.40 -3.77 -14.32
C VAL A 91 -1.47 -3.47 -15.49
N THR A 92 -0.54 -2.52 -15.31
CA THR A 92 0.42 -2.09 -16.34
C THR A 92 1.83 -2.30 -15.82
N GLN A 93 2.63 -3.12 -16.52
CA GLN A 93 4.00 -3.48 -16.11
C GLN A 93 4.07 -3.94 -14.64
N GLY A 94 3.07 -4.70 -14.20
CA GLY A 94 2.98 -5.20 -12.84
C GLY A 94 2.58 -4.16 -11.78
N ARG A 95 2.16 -2.96 -12.16
CA ARG A 95 1.64 -1.92 -11.25
C ARG A 95 0.16 -1.65 -11.48
N LEU A 96 -0.54 -1.26 -10.42
CA LEU A 96 -1.95 -0.91 -10.46
C LEU A 96 -2.12 0.49 -11.05
N ALA A 97 -2.97 0.62 -12.07
CA ALA A 97 -3.33 1.91 -12.61
C ALA A 97 -4.51 2.51 -11.82
N ARG A 98 -4.34 3.76 -11.35
CA ARG A 98 -5.36 4.52 -10.59
C ARG A 98 -5.93 3.73 -9.40
N PRO A 99 -5.08 3.20 -8.51
CA PRO A 99 -5.54 2.41 -7.38
C PRO A 99 -6.27 3.30 -6.36
N LEU A 100 -7.32 2.75 -5.78
CA LEU A 100 -8.14 3.38 -4.74
C LEU A 100 -8.37 2.38 -3.63
N PHE A 101 -8.34 2.84 -2.39
CA PHE A 101 -8.71 2.01 -1.25
C PHE A 101 -10.16 1.56 -1.40
N GLY A 102 -10.36 0.24 -1.40
CA GLY A 102 -11.67 -0.40 -1.34
C GLY A 102 -12.02 -0.59 0.13
N GLY A 103 -12.98 0.19 0.61
CA GLY A 103 -13.54 0.02 1.94
C GLY A 103 -14.80 -0.82 1.84
N SER A 104 -14.68 -2.10 2.21
CA SER A 104 -15.80 -2.90 2.71
C SER A 104 -15.85 -2.78 4.23
#